data_AF-A0A3E0VU17-F1
#
_entry.id   AF-A0A3E0VU17-F1
#
_cell.length_a   1.000
_cell.length_b   1.000
_cell.length_c   1.000
_cell.angle_alpha   90.00
_cell.angle_beta   90.00
_cell.angle_gamma   90.00
#
_symmetry.space_group_name_H-M   'P 1'
#
loop_
_entity.id
_entity.type
_entity.pdbx_description
1 polymer ?
#
loop_
_entity_poly.entity_id
_entity_poly.type
_entity_poly.pdbx_seq_one_letter_code
_entity_poly.pdbx_strand_id
1 'polypeptide(L)'
;MALAAVELIQPTDALFLDVGTTIEAIAEALPSSFHGTIITNSLYVAFILGERGNIRIELLGGTIRVGEFTTSGPDAEKQTRAFHADVAFIGAGGVSIEDGVTDYSVEDTAVKQSMIANATRAFVVAGSEKIGKKALRSVCALTDLAGVITDSGIEQPMVQRFEDAGLLLFSRQTRLDTVARIGG
;
A
#
# COMPACT_ATOMS: atom_id res chain seq x y z
N MET A 1 -9.93 6.81 2.25
CA MET A 1 -8.68 6.07 1.91
C MET A 1 -8.53 5.81 0.42
N ALA A 2 -9.30 4.90 -0.19
CA ALA A 2 -9.08 4.51 -1.59
C ALA A 2 -9.02 5.67 -2.59
N LEU A 3 -9.94 6.63 -2.47
CA LEU A 3 -9.95 7.84 -3.33
C LEU A 3 -8.68 8.70 -3.18
N ALA A 4 -8.13 8.81 -1.97
CA ALA A 4 -6.88 9.55 -1.76
C ALA A 4 -5.68 8.80 -2.36
N ALA A 5 -5.67 7.46 -2.32
CA ALA A 5 -4.62 6.68 -2.97
C ALA A 5 -4.62 6.86 -4.49
N VAL A 6 -5.78 6.82 -5.15
CA VAL A 6 -5.85 6.98 -6.62
C VAL A 6 -5.54 8.40 -7.11
N GLU A 7 -5.55 9.41 -6.22
CA GLU A 7 -5.09 10.77 -6.55
C GLU A 7 -3.55 10.88 -6.59
N LEU A 8 -2.82 9.87 -6.10
CA LEU A 8 -1.35 9.88 -6.00
C LEU A 8 -0.64 9.16 -7.15
N ILE A 9 -1.41 8.61 -8.11
CA ILE A 9 -0.91 7.83 -9.25
C ILE A 9 -1.12 8.57 -10.56
N GLN A 10 -0.33 8.21 -11.57
CA GLN A 10 -0.54 8.60 -12.96
C GLN A 10 -1.20 7.46 -13.76
N PRO A 11 -1.87 7.76 -14.89
CA PRO A 11 -2.57 6.75 -15.69
C PRO A 11 -1.70 5.60 -16.19
N THR A 12 -0.38 5.79 -16.33
CA THR A 12 0.58 4.84 -16.90
C THR A 12 1.49 4.18 -15.86
N ASP A 13 1.32 4.50 -14.57
CA ASP A 13 2.20 4.01 -13.51
C ASP A 13 2.19 2.47 -13.42
N ALA A 14 3.34 1.91 -13.08
CA ALA A 14 3.44 0.58 -12.50
C ALA A 14 3.13 0.66 -11.00
N LEU A 15 2.17 -0.13 -10.53
CA LEU A 15 1.70 -0.12 -9.15
C LEU A 15 1.97 -1.47 -8.47
N PHE A 16 2.66 -1.46 -7.34
CA PHE A 16 2.55 -2.57 -6.39
C PHE A 16 1.27 -2.40 -5.56
N LEU A 17 0.38 -3.38 -5.66
CA LEU A 17 -0.78 -3.51 -4.79
C LEU A 17 -0.59 -4.72 -3.89
N ASP A 18 -0.45 -4.47 -2.59
CA ASP A 18 -0.37 -5.48 -1.54
C ASP A 18 -1.73 -6.21 -1.36
N VAL A 19 -2.00 -6.71 -0.15
CA VAL A 19 -3.16 -7.53 0.19
C VAL A 19 -4.05 -6.83 1.20
N GLY A 20 -5.33 -7.23 1.20
CA GLY A 20 -6.33 -6.81 2.18
C GLY A 20 -7.41 -5.89 1.61
N THR A 21 -8.51 -5.79 2.35
CA THR A 21 -9.75 -5.13 1.91
C THR A 21 -9.57 -3.67 1.52
N THR A 22 -8.63 -2.96 2.15
CA THR A 22 -8.37 -1.56 1.78
C THR A 22 -7.59 -1.45 0.46
N ILE A 23 -6.74 -2.42 0.15
CA ILE A 23 -6.04 -2.50 -1.15
C ILE A 23 -7.03 -2.92 -2.25
N GLU A 24 -7.93 -3.86 -1.97
CA GLU A 24 -9.03 -4.23 -2.86
C GLU A 24 -9.90 -3.01 -3.21
N ALA A 25 -10.25 -2.20 -2.21
CA ALA A 25 -10.99 -0.95 -2.44
C ALA A 25 -10.21 0.06 -3.31
N ILE A 26 -8.88 0.08 -3.25
CA ILE A 26 -8.05 0.89 -4.16
C ILE A 26 -8.17 0.36 -5.59
N ALA A 27 -8.04 -0.96 -5.77
CA ALA A 27 -8.19 -1.60 -7.08
C ALA A 27 -9.57 -1.29 -7.70
N GLU A 28 -10.65 -1.41 -6.92
CA GLU A 28 -12.00 -1.05 -7.37
C GLU A 28 -12.10 0.44 -7.77
N ALA A 29 -11.48 1.32 -6.99
CA ALA A 29 -11.51 2.77 -7.18
C ALA A 29 -10.60 3.27 -8.32
N LEU A 30 -9.75 2.43 -8.90
CA LEU A 30 -8.89 2.84 -10.03
C LEU A 30 -9.77 3.41 -11.16
N PRO A 31 -9.43 4.59 -11.70
CA PRO A 31 -10.24 5.20 -12.75
C PRO A 31 -10.19 4.35 -14.02
N SER A 32 -11.25 4.39 -14.84
CA SER A 32 -11.29 3.68 -16.12
C SER A 32 -10.21 4.13 -17.11
N SER A 33 -9.68 5.34 -16.94
CA SER A 33 -8.56 5.89 -17.72
C SER A 33 -7.19 5.33 -17.32
N PHE A 34 -7.07 4.65 -16.18
CA PHE A 34 -5.81 4.01 -15.79
C PHE A 34 -5.51 2.85 -16.74
N HIS A 35 -4.31 2.84 -17.31
CA HIS A 35 -3.85 1.87 -18.30
C HIS A 35 -2.37 1.49 -18.08
N GLY A 36 -1.97 1.44 -16.81
CA GLY A 36 -0.64 1.05 -16.38
C GLY A 36 -0.52 -0.45 -16.09
N THR A 37 0.49 -0.79 -15.29
CA THR A 37 0.77 -2.17 -14.87
C THR A 37 0.45 -2.33 -13.38
N ILE A 38 -0.22 -3.41 -13.02
CA ILE A 38 -0.48 -3.80 -11.63
C ILE A 38 0.36 -5.02 -11.31
N ILE A 39 1.17 -4.93 -10.26
CA ILE A 39 1.96 -6.04 -9.73
C ILE A 39 1.40 -6.35 -8.35
N THR A 40 0.90 -7.57 -8.14
CA THR A 40 0.20 -7.92 -6.90
C THR A 40 0.43 -9.36 -6.52
N ASN A 41 0.45 -9.66 -5.23
CA ASN A 41 0.35 -11.01 -4.69
C ASN A 41 -1.06 -11.34 -4.19
N SER A 42 -2.06 -10.48 -4.44
CA SER A 42 -3.46 -10.71 -4.10
C SER A 42 -4.24 -11.29 -5.28
N LEU A 43 -4.84 -12.48 -5.09
CA LEU A 43 -5.75 -13.05 -6.09
C LEU A 43 -7.03 -12.22 -6.21
N TYR A 44 -7.47 -11.55 -5.14
CA TYR A 44 -8.65 -10.67 -5.19
C TYR A 44 -8.38 -9.42 -6.03
N VAL A 45 -7.22 -8.78 -5.87
CA VAL A 45 -6.85 -7.63 -6.72
C VAL A 45 -6.77 -8.05 -8.19
N ALA A 46 -6.14 -9.18 -8.48
CA ALA A 46 -6.07 -9.72 -9.83
C ALA A 46 -7.47 -10.03 -10.40
N PHE A 47 -8.37 -10.55 -9.57
CA PHE A 47 -9.76 -10.81 -9.96
C PHE A 47 -10.55 -9.54 -10.26
N ILE A 48 -10.50 -8.54 -9.37
CA ILE A 48 -11.20 -7.24 -9.51
C ILE A 48 -10.82 -6.54 -10.82
N LEU A 49 -9.54 -6.63 -11.21
CA LEU A 49 -9.01 -5.92 -12.37
C LEU A 49 -8.93 -6.79 -13.63
N GLY A 50 -9.13 -8.11 -13.52
CA GLY A 50 -8.90 -9.07 -14.60
C GLY A 50 -9.77 -8.89 -15.83
N GLU A 51 -10.91 -8.21 -15.70
CA GLU A 51 -11.81 -7.90 -16.81
C GLU A 51 -11.47 -6.56 -17.50
N ARG A 52 -10.53 -5.77 -16.96
CA ARG A 52 -10.12 -4.47 -17.52
C ARG A 52 -9.06 -4.67 -18.60
N GLY A 53 -9.48 -4.69 -19.85
CA GLY A 53 -8.60 -4.93 -21.01
C GLY A 53 -7.51 -3.89 -21.27
N ASN A 54 -7.48 -2.78 -20.54
CA ASN A 54 -6.47 -1.73 -20.65
C ASN A 54 -5.40 -1.80 -19.53
N ILE A 55 -5.47 -2.77 -18.63
CA ILE A 55 -4.51 -2.94 -17.53
C ILE A 55 -3.69 -4.20 -17.76
N ARG A 56 -2.37 -4.12 -17.58
CA ARG A 56 -1.51 -5.31 -17.48
C ARG A 56 -1.44 -5.76 -16.02
N ILE A 57 -1.65 -7.05 -15.76
CA ILE A 57 -1.57 -7.61 -14.41
C ILE A 57 -0.44 -8.63 -14.33
N GLU A 58 0.52 -8.38 -13.43
CA GLU A 58 1.57 -9.30 -13.02
C GLU A 58 1.18 -9.88 -11.65
N LEU A 59 0.57 -11.07 -11.66
CA LEU A 59 0.26 -11.80 -10.45
C LEU A 59 1.50 -12.56 -9.98
N LEU A 60 2.03 -12.16 -8.83
CA LEU A 60 3.19 -12.78 -8.21
C LEU A 60 2.84 -14.22 -7.79
N GLY A 61 3.67 -15.18 -8.20
CA GLY A 61 3.49 -16.60 -7.83
C GLY A 61 3.87 -16.89 -6.38
N GLY A 62 3.99 -18.18 -6.03
CA GLY A 62 4.39 -18.64 -4.70
C GLY A 62 3.33 -19.54 -4.06
N THR A 63 3.39 -19.65 -2.73
CA THR A 63 2.44 -20.48 -1.97
C THR A 63 1.20 -19.69 -1.65
N ILE A 64 0.03 -20.24 -1.98
CA ILE A 64 -1.26 -19.63 -1.65
C ILE A 64 -1.54 -19.77 -0.15
N ARG A 65 -1.82 -18.66 0.52
CA ARG A 65 -2.35 -18.65 1.89
C ARG A 65 -3.85 -18.86 1.86
N VAL A 66 -4.29 -19.99 2.39
CA VAL A 66 -5.71 -20.36 2.49
C VAL A 66 -6.45 -19.35 3.38
N GLY A 67 -7.64 -18.94 2.94
CA GLY A 67 -8.51 -17.99 3.64
C GLY A 67 -8.27 -16.53 3.25
N GLU A 68 -7.05 -16.20 2.83
CA GLU A 68 -6.64 -14.83 2.51
C GLU A 68 -6.42 -14.62 1.00
N PHE A 69 -6.27 -15.72 0.25
CA PHE A 69 -6.12 -15.71 -1.21
C PHE A 69 -4.96 -14.84 -1.69
N THR A 70 -3.85 -14.91 -0.97
CA THR A 70 -2.60 -14.24 -1.29
C THR A 70 -1.53 -15.27 -1.63
N THR A 71 -0.56 -14.87 -2.45
CA THR A 71 0.67 -15.64 -2.64
C THR A 71 1.78 -15.09 -1.74
N SER A 72 2.62 -15.99 -1.24
CA SER A 72 3.67 -15.68 -0.27
C SER A 72 4.87 -16.61 -0.45
N GLY A 73 5.94 -16.33 0.32
CA GLY A 73 7.16 -17.13 0.35
C GLY A 73 8.24 -16.69 -0.65
N PRO A 74 9.36 -17.45 -0.73
CA PRO A 74 10.58 -17.02 -1.42
C PRO A 74 10.40 -16.75 -2.91
N ASP A 75 9.49 -17.48 -3.59
CA ASP A 75 9.22 -17.28 -5.01
C ASP A 75 8.46 -15.97 -5.28
N ALA A 76 7.48 -15.64 -4.43
CA ALA A 76 6.78 -14.36 -4.50
C ALA A 76 7.77 -13.21 -4.28
N GLU A 77 8.57 -13.31 -3.24
CA GLU A 77 9.58 -12.32 -2.86
C GLU A 77 10.64 -12.12 -3.96
N LYS A 78 11.12 -13.22 -4.55
CA LYS A 78 12.07 -13.18 -5.67
C LYS A 78 11.47 -12.50 -6.89
N GLN A 79 10.21 -12.78 -7.21
CA GLN A 79 9.51 -12.12 -8.31
C GLN A 79 9.32 -10.63 -8.02
N THR A 80 8.89 -10.26 -6.81
CA THR A 80 8.73 -8.85 -6.42
C THR A 80 10.00 -8.04 -6.67
N ARG A 81 11.16 -8.57 -6.29
CA ARG A 81 12.47 -7.92 -6.52
C ARG A 81 12.88 -7.75 -7.98
N ALA A 82 12.24 -8.48 -8.91
CA ALA A 82 12.52 -8.36 -10.33
C ALA A 82 11.74 -7.23 -11.01
N PHE A 83 10.81 -6.60 -10.29
CA PHE A 83 10.01 -5.49 -10.77
C PHE A 83 10.42 -4.19 -10.07
N HIS A 84 10.27 -3.08 -10.79
CA HIS A 84 10.28 -1.73 -10.25
C HIS A 84 8.91 -1.10 -10.50
N ALA A 85 8.36 -0.43 -9.48
CA ALA A 85 7.07 0.22 -9.55
C ALA A 85 7.21 1.73 -9.28
N ASP A 86 6.33 2.53 -9.87
CA ASP A 86 6.26 3.96 -9.58
C ASP A 86 5.66 4.21 -8.19
N VAL A 87 4.64 3.42 -7.82
CA VAL A 87 3.96 3.54 -6.53
C VAL A 87 3.68 2.17 -5.92
N ALA A 88 3.88 2.04 -4.60
CA ALA A 88 3.40 0.90 -3.82
C ALA A 88 2.33 1.34 -2.82
N PHE A 89 1.23 0.60 -2.75
CA PHE A 89 0.23 0.70 -1.69
C PHE A 89 0.29 -0.55 -0.82
N ILE A 90 0.69 -0.36 0.43
CA ILE A 90 0.99 -1.43 1.40
C ILE A 90 -0.07 -1.44 2.49
N GLY A 91 -0.70 -2.59 2.71
CA GLY A 91 -1.59 -2.80 3.86
C GLY A 91 -0.79 -3.02 5.14
N ALA A 92 -1.40 -2.73 6.28
CA ALA A 92 -0.78 -2.92 7.60
C ALA A 92 -1.69 -3.63 8.60
N GLY A 93 -1.08 -4.28 9.59
CA GLY A 93 -1.73 -4.72 10.83
C GLY A 93 -1.72 -3.64 11.92
N GLY A 94 -0.67 -2.80 11.95
CA GLY A 94 -0.56 -1.65 12.85
C GLY A 94 0.47 -0.63 12.34
N VAL A 95 0.24 0.65 12.63
CA VAL A 95 1.15 1.75 12.27
C VAL A 95 1.38 2.62 13.50
N SER A 96 2.63 2.76 13.95
CA SER A 96 2.99 3.64 15.06
C SER A 96 4.27 4.42 14.75
N ILE A 97 4.49 5.52 15.48
CA ILE A 97 5.71 6.34 15.33
C ILE A 97 6.92 5.57 15.85
N GLU A 98 6.71 4.77 16.89
CA GLU A 98 7.75 4.05 17.60
C GLU A 98 8.18 2.78 16.87
N ASP A 99 7.25 2.03 16.27
CA ASP A 99 7.51 0.72 15.66
C ASP A 99 7.40 0.71 14.12
N GLY A 100 7.00 1.84 13.52
CA GLY A 100 6.77 1.92 12.07
C GLY A 100 5.54 1.16 11.61
N VAL A 101 5.64 0.53 10.44
CA VAL A 101 4.60 -0.36 9.92
C VAL A 101 4.84 -1.78 10.41
N THR A 102 3.80 -2.40 10.92
CA THR A 102 3.82 -3.78 11.42
C THR A 102 2.65 -4.59 10.85
N ASP A 103 2.83 -5.90 10.74
CA ASP A 103 1.84 -6.84 10.19
C ASP A 103 1.69 -8.08 11.08
N TYR A 104 0.57 -8.80 10.94
CA TYR A 104 0.33 -10.06 11.63
C TYR A 104 0.89 -11.26 10.85
N SER A 105 0.93 -11.20 9.51
CA SER A 105 1.48 -12.28 8.70
C SER A 105 2.99 -12.16 8.57
N VAL A 106 3.69 -13.14 9.15
CA VAL A 106 5.14 -13.26 9.03
C VAL A 106 5.52 -13.57 7.58
N GLU A 107 4.71 -14.37 6.90
CA GLU A 107 4.92 -14.86 5.54
C GLU A 107 4.82 -13.74 4.49
N ASP A 108 3.93 -12.76 4.70
CA ASP A 108 3.73 -11.64 3.76
C ASP A 108 4.74 -10.52 3.96
N THR A 109 5.32 -10.41 5.15
CA THR A 109 6.19 -9.27 5.51
C THR A 109 7.35 -9.12 4.53
N ALA A 110 7.96 -10.22 4.07
CA ALA A 110 9.10 -10.17 3.15
C ALA A 110 8.71 -9.66 1.74
N VAL A 111 7.51 -10.00 1.28
CA VAL A 111 6.96 -9.49 0.02
C VAL A 111 6.69 -7.99 0.15
N LYS A 112 6.03 -7.55 1.23
CA LYS A 112 5.77 -6.12 1.50
C LYS A 112 7.06 -5.30 1.55
N GLN A 113 8.06 -5.79 2.27
CA GLN A 113 9.40 -5.17 2.33
C GLN A 113 10.02 -5.05 0.94
N SER A 114 9.90 -6.08 0.12
CA SER A 114 10.40 -6.06 -1.26
C SER A 114 9.62 -5.07 -2.13
N MET A 115 8.30 -4.95 -1.96
CA MET A 115 7.49 -3.95 -2.68
C MET A 115 7.91 -2.54 -2.30
N ILE A 116 8.09 -2.25 -1.01
CA ILE A 116 8.54 -0.95 -0.50
C ILE A 116 9.92 -0.60 -1.08
N ALA A 117 10.87 -1.53 -1.02
CA ALA A 117 12.24 -1.30 -1.48
C ALA A 117 12.36 -1.13 -3.01
N ASN A 118 11.38 -1.61 -3.79
CA ASN A 118 11.40 -1.55 -5.26
C ASN A 118 10.38 -0.56 -5.85
N ALA A 119 9.76 0.28 -5.02
CA ALA A 119 8.88 1.34 -5.47
C ALA A 119 9.56 2.71 -5.36
N THR A 120 9.31 3.60 -6.33
CA THR A 120 9.77 5.00 -6.25
C THR A 120 9.11 5.72 -5.07
N ARG A 121 7.82 5.46 -4.82
CA ARG A 121 7.09 5.97 -3.65
C ARG A 121 6.25 4.87 -3.03
N ALA A 122 6.44 4.60 -1.74
CA ALA A 122 5.62 3.65 -0.99
C ALA A 122 4.69 4.37 -0.01
N PHE A 123 3.42 4.01 -0.02
CA PHE A 123 2.43 4.50 0.93
C PHE A 123 1.87 3.32 1.72
N VAL A 124 1.77 3.48 3.04
CA VAL A 124 0.98 2.55 3.84
C VAL A 124 -0.47 3.02 3.87
N VAL A 125 -1.42 2.10 3.75
CA VAL A 125 -2.85 2.38 3.80
C VAL A 125 -3.46 1.58 4.94
N ALA A 126 -3.98 2.28 5.95
CA ALA A 126 -4.47 1.67 7.17
C ALA A 126 -5.63 2.47 7.76
N GLY A 127 -6.69 1.76 8.14
CA GLY A 127 -7.80 2.35 8.88
C GLY A 127 -7.34 2.99 10.19
N SER A 128 -8.07 3.99 10.65
CA SER A 128 -7.71 4.76 11.86
C SER A 128 -7.59 3.87 13.10
N GLU A 129 -8.33 2.75 13.14
CA GLU A 129 -8.27 1.75 14.20
C GLU A 129 -6.93 1.01 14.27
N LYS A 130 -6.04 1.15 13.27
CA LYS A 130 -4.69 0.54 13.25
C LYS A 130 -3.59 1.56 13.59
N ILE A 131 -3.92 2.85 13.69
CA ILE A 131 -2.96 3.89 13.99
C ILE A 131 -2.66 3.93 15.50
N GLY A 132 -1.39 4.13 15.85
CA GLY A 132 -0.88 4.02 17.22
C GLY A 132 -0.82 2.59 17.75
N LYS A 133 -1.00 1.58 16.89
CA LYS A 133 -0.97 0.17 17.26
C LYS A 133 0.22 -0.55 16.65
N LYS A 134 0.58 -1.68 17.28
CA LYS A 134 1.58 -2.63 16.81
C LYS A 134 0.95 -4.00 16.58
N ALA A 135 1.37 -4.65 15.49
CA ALA A 135 1.12 -6.05 15.19
C ALA A 135 2.37 -6.92 15.47
N LEU A 136 2.35 -8.18 15.05
CA LEU A 136 3.33 -9.19 15.46
C LEU A 136 4.75 -8.91 14.92
N ARG A 137 4.87 -8.45 13.68
CA ARG A 137 6.16 -8.35 12.98
C ARG A 137 6.35 -6.99 12.31
N SER A 138 7.57 -6.46 12.40
CA SER A 138 7.96 -5.22 11.71
C SER A 138 8.07 -5.41 10.21
N VAL A 139 7.51 -4.47 9.46
CA VAL A 139 7.60 -4.37 8.00
C VAL A 139 8.65 -3.33 7.63
N CYS A 140 8.46 -2.06 7.98
CA CYS A 140 9.39 -0.98 7.66
C CYS A 140 9.31 0.16 8.69
N ALA A 141 10.31 1.04 8.70
CA ALA A 141 10.23 2.30 9.44
C ALA A 141 9.34 3.29 8.68
N LEU A 142 8.75 4.27 9.37
CA LEU A 142 7.97 5.29 8.68
C LEU A 142 8.79 6.14 7.71
N THR A 143 10.10 6.27 7.95
CA THR A 143 11.05 6.98 7.07
C THR A 143 11.26 6.30 5.73
N ASP A 144 10.87 5.02 5.60
CA ASP A 144 10.95 4.27 4.34
C ASP A 144 9.74 4.57 3.43
N LEU A 145 8.78 5.37 3.91
CA LEU A 145 7.51 5.64 3.24
C LEU A 145 7.41 7.11 2.81
N ALA A 146 6.74 7.31 1.69
CA ALA A 146 6.29 8.62 1.23
C ALA A 146 5.10 9.15 2.05
N GLY A 147 4.34 8.27 2.70
CA GLY A 147 3.27 8.69 3.60
C GLY A 147 2.36 7.56 4.08
N VAL A 148 1.42 7.95 4.94
CA VAL A 148 0.40 7.14 5.59
C VAL A 148 -0.96 7.65 5.13
N ILE A 149 -1.75 6.78 4.50
CA ILE A 149 -3.11 7.07 4.07
C ILE A 149 -4.07 6.42 5.06
N THR A 150 -4.90 7.23 5.71
CA THR A 150 -5.90 6.75 6.67
C THR A 150 -7.29 7.36 6.44
N ASP A 151 -8.28 6.89 7.18
CA ASP A 151 -9.63 7.46 7.20
C ASP A 151 -9.77 8.59 8.23
N SER A 152 -10.92 9.25 8.26
CA SER A 152 -11.17 10.41 9.12
C SER A 152 -11.44 10.07 10.58
N GLY A 153 -11.35 8.80 11.00
CA GLY A 153 -11.61 8.35 12.37
C GLY A 153 -10.42 8.51 13.33
N ILE A 154 -9.26 8.97 12.84
CA ILE A 154 -8.06 9.17 13.66
C ILE A 154 -8.25 10.36 14.62
N GLU A 155 -7.81 10.20 15.87
CA GLU A 155 -7.90 11.24 16.88
C GLU A 155 -6.93 12.41 16.59
N GLN A 156 -7.38 13.65 16.81
CA GLN A 156 -6.61 14.87 16.51
C GLN A 156 -5.20 14.92 17.13
N PRO A 157 -4.97 14.47 18.39
CA PRO A 157 -3.60 14.43 18.93
C PRO A 157 -2.69 13.50 18.14
N MET A 158 -3.21 12.39 17.61
CA MET A 158 -2.44 11.46 16.80
C MET A 158 -2.18 12.02 15.40
N VAL A 159 -3.16 12.71 14.81
CA VAL A 159 -3.00 13.46 13.56
C VAL A 159 -1.79 14.38 13.63
N GLN A 160 -1.74 15.25 14.64
CA GLN A 160 -0.65 16.21 14.81
C GLN A 160 0.71 15.51 14.86
N ARG A 161 0.82 14.39 15.59
CA ARG A 161 2.08 13.65 15.72
C ARG A 161 2.57 13.10 14.37
N PHE A 162 1.68 12.62 13.51
CA PHE A 162 2.06 12.12 12.18
C PHE A 162 2.31 13.26 11.17
N GLU A 163 1.61 14.38 11.29
CA GLU A 163 1.86 15.60 10.51
C GLU A 163 3.22 16.23 10.85
N ASP A 164 3.57 16.30 12.14
CA ASP A 164 4.87 16.79 12.61
C ASP A 164 6.02 15.92 12.10
N ALA A 165 5.76 14.63 11.87
CA ALA A 165 6.69 13.71 11.25
C ALA A 165 6.68 13.77 9.71
N GLY A 166 5.81 14.59 9.11
CA GLY A 166 5.72 14.80 7.64
C GLY A 166 5.06 13.67 6.87
N LEU A 167 4.29 12.80 7.53
CA LEU A 167 3.92 11.48 7.00
C LEU A 167 2.43 11.28 6.76
N LEU A 168 1.54 12.21 7.15
CA LEU A 168 0.10 11.96 7.11
C LEU A 168 -0.59 12.48 5.85
N LEU A 169 -1.43 11.64 5.25
CA LEU A 169 -2.30 11.96 4.12
C LEU A 169 -3.75 11.52 4.40
N PHE A 170 -4.70 12.42 4.16
CA PHE A 170 -6.14 12.23 4.42
C PHE A 170 -6.97 12.07 3.14
N SER A 171 -8.21 11.56 3.28
CA SER A 171 -9.23 11.70 2.24
C SER A 171 -10.32 12.74 2.58
N ARG A 172 -10.67 13.52 1.54
CA ARG A 172 -11.84 14.40 1.29
C ARG A 172 -11.90 15.85 1.81
N GLN A 173 -11.09 16.28 2.77
CA GLN A 173 -10.91 17.72 3.01
C GLN A 173 -9.74 17.96 3.95
N THR A 174 -8.49 17.96 3.45
CA THR A 174 -7.35 18.80 3.90
C THR A 174 -6.17 18.62 2.94
N ARG A 175 -5.61 19.78 2.58
CA ARG A 175 -4.46 20.11 1.71
C ARG A 175 -3.51 18.99 1.27
N LEU A 176 -3.41 18.84 -0.06
CA LEU A 176 -2.28 18.26 -0.79
C LEU A 176 -0.99 19.12 -0.70
N ASP A 177 -0.80 19.89 0.38
CA ASP A 177 0.41 20.72 0.54
C ASP A 177 1.64 19.87 0.89
N THR A 178 1.44 18.64 1.40
CA THR A 178 2.52 17.67 1.67
C THR A 178 3.04 17.01 0.38
N VAL A 179 2.18 16.84 -0.63
CA VAL A 179 2.56 16.21 -1.92
C VAL A 179 3.58 17.07 -2.69
N ALA A 180 3.54 18.39 -2.53
CA ALA A 180 4.51 19.31 -3.12
C ALA A 180 5.95 19.17 -2.56
N ARG A 181 6.15 18.46 -1.45
CA ARG A 181 7.49 18.20 -0.87
C ARG A 181 8.08 16.83 -1.24
N ILE A 182 7.26 15.92 -1.77
CA ILE A 182 7.64 14.53 -2.06
C ILE A 182 7.90 14.32 -3.58
N GLY A 183 7.63 15.35 -4.40
CA GLY A 183 7.82 15.32 -5.86
C GLY A 183 9.06 16.05 -6.37
N GLY A 184 10.12 16.16 -5.56
CA GLY A 184 11.41 16.76 -5.93
C GLY A 184 12.49 15.72 -6.20
#